data_AF-A0A926LR33-F1
#
_entry.id   AF-A0A926LR33-F1
#
_cell.length_a   1.000
_cell.length_b   1.000
_cell.length_c   1.000
_cell.angle_alpha   90.00
_cell.angle_beta   90.00
_cell.angle_gamma   90.00
#
_symmetry.space_group_name_H-M   'P 1'
#
loop_
_entity.id
_entity.type
_entity.pdbx_description
1 polymer ?
#
loop_
_entity_poly.entity_id
_entity_poly.type
_entity_poly.pdbx_seq_one_letter_code
_entity_poly.pdbx_strand_id
1 'polypeptide(L)'
;MTSTPRLDRLAADGTNGVFDGIRLADGHMLTLVISPGADWAESVFLYPGLTAPDTEAWENEDPWEDWLTGGSGETTYGDVPVEAVRELIVAHGGEHENQEPPAPAAEGETGTDAAPDVLSEIADLHGRFEDGYSADGIRTVFGRIYDEGGPYLVCVWEYADEYGFGGNSEFYAEGEDGDLFEVQPDIHRWLSGQQETPGPLDTWVCAPVTEPTEFPVSDDFHNYARTDRTGD
;
A
#
# COMPACT_ATOMS: atom_id res chain seq x y z
N MET A 1 -18.50 -31.93 10.04
CA MET A 1 -18.76 -30.50 9.79
C MET A 1 -17.82 -29.74 10.69
N THR A 2 -16.75 -29.20 10.12
CA THR A 2 -15.85 -28.30 10.84
C THR A 2 -16.60 -26.99 11.02
N SER A 3 -16.71 -26.52 12.27
CA SER A 3 -17.46 -25.29 12.59
C SER A 3 -16.69 -24.07 12.07
N THR A 4 -17.38 -23.09 11.50
CA THR A 4 -16.78 -21.79 11.10
C THR A 4 -17.47 -20.63 11.84
N PRO A 5 -17.34 -20.57 13.18
CA PRO A 5 -18.08 -19.62 14.02
C PRO A 5 -17.73 -18.15 13.77
N ARG A 6 -16.52 -17.83 13.30
CA ARG A 6 -16.14 -16.47 12.91
C ARG A 6 -16.85 -16.09 11.62
N LEU A 7 -16.79 -16.92 10.58
CA LEU A 7 -17.50 -16.68 9.32
C LEU A 7 -19.02 -16.55 9.57
N ASP A 8 -19.61 -17.43 10.37
CA ASP A 8 -21.04 -17.38 10.70
C ASP A 8 -21.42 -16.07 11.40
N ARG A 9 -20.55 -15.56 12.29
CA ARG A 9 -20.75 -14.27 12.95
C ARG A 9 -20.66 -13.12 11.95
N LEU A 10 -19.65 -13.12 11.08
CA LEU A 10 -19.48 -12.06 10.07
C LEU A 10 -20.63 -12.05 9.07
N ALA A 11 -21.10 -13.22 8.62
CA ALA A 11 -22.27 -13.31 7.76
C ALA A 11 -23.56 -12.84 8.45
N ALA A 12 -23.72 -13.08 9.77
CA ALA A 12 -24.89 -12.61 10.52
C ALA A 12 -24.86 -11.11 10.81
N ASP A 13 -23.72 -10.60 11.28
CA ASP A 13 -23.59 -9.24 11.82
C ASP A 13 -23.11 -8.22 10.77
N GLY A 14 -22.48 -8.70 9.69
CA GLY A 14 -21.78 -7.89 8.69
C GLY A 14 -20.46 -7.32 9.19
N THR A 15 -19.71 -6.67 8.30
CA THR A 15 -18.42 -6.03 8.61
C THR A 15 -18.47 -4.51 8.56
N ASN A 16 -19.67 -3.92 8.41
CA ASN A 16 -19.90 -2.47 8.29
C ASN A 16 -19.09 -1.81 7.14
N GLY A 17 -18.83 -2.54 6.05
CA GLY A 17 -18.09 -2.02 4.90
C GLY A 17 -16.58 -1.90 5.10
N VAL A 18 -16.04 -2.49 6.17
CA VAL A 18 -14.60 -2.59 6.42
C VAL A 18 -14.18 -4.05 6.29
N PHE A 19 -12.94 -4.32 5.87
CA PHE A 19 -12.40 -5.67 5.87
C PHE A 19 -12.30 -6.22 7.29
N ASP A 20 -12.78 -7.44 7.50
CA ASP A 20 -12.56 -8.19 8.73
C ASP A 20 -11.93 -9.55 8.43
N GLY A 21 -11.03 -9.98 9.31
CA GLY A 21 -10.15 -11.13 9.12
C GLY A 21 -10.71 -12.43 9.67
N ILE A 22 -10.40 -13.52 8.97
CA ILE A 22 -10.54 -14.89 9.44
C ILE A 22 -9.18 -15.57 9.35
N ARG A 23 -8.67 -16.02 10.50
CA ARG A 23 -7.48 -16.85 10.56
C ARG A 23 -7.83 -18.32 10.43
N LEU A 24 -7.10 -19.04 9.60
CA LEU A 24 -7.30 -20.46 9.30
C LEU A 24 -6.43 -21.34 10.21
N ALA A 25 -6.84 -22.60 10.40
CA ALA A 25 -6.19 -23.53 11.32
C ALA A 25 -4.72 -23.85 10.93
N ASP A 26 -4.38 -23.72 9.65
CA ASP A 26 -3.02 -23.89 9.13
C ASP A 26 -2.15 -22.62 9.22
N GLY A 27 -2.70 -21.53 9.76
CA GLY A 27 -2.00 -20.28 10.01
C GLY A 27 -2.19 -19.21 8.95
N HIS A 28 -2.77 -19.53 7.80
CA HIS A 28 -3.11 -18.54 6.77
C HIS A 28 -4.26 -17.63 7.20
N MET A 29 -4.47 -16.55 6.46
CA MET A 29 -5.49 -15.55 6.74
C MET A 29 -6.20 -15.14 5.47
N LEU A 30 -7.50 -14.89 5.56
CA LEU A 30 -8.26 -14.17 4.54
C LEU A 30 -8.98 -13.01 5.22
N THR A 31 -9.30 -11.96 4.47
CA THR A 31 -10.22 -10.92 4.93
C THR A 31 -11.40 -10.82 3.97
N LEU A 32 -12.53 -10.32 4.48
CA LEU A 32 -13.71 -10.15 3.67
C LEU A 32 -14.55 -8.96 4.11
N VAL A 33 -15.33 -8.42 3.17
CA VAL A 33 -16.39 -7.46 3.40
C VAL A 33 -17.71 -8.15 3.14
N ILE A 34 -18.63 -8.09 4.11
CA ILE A 34 -19.95 -8.72 3.97
C ILE A 34 -21.03 -7.87 4.65
N SER A 35 -22.15 -7.74 3.96
CA SER A 35 -23.36 -7.12 4.52
C SER A 35 -24.05 -8.04 5.52
N PRO A 36 -24.71 -7.49 6.57
CA PRO A 36 -25.42 -8.31 7.56
C PRO A 36 -26.51 -9.17 6.92
N GLY A 37 -26.45 -10.49 7.15
CA GLY A 37 -27.39 -11.47 6.63
C GLY A 37 -27.25 -11.78 5.14
N ALA A 38 -26.15 -11.38 4.50
CA ALA A 38 -25.90 -11.69 3.10
C ALA A 38 -25.44 -13.14 2.90
N ASP A 39 -25.85 -13.73 1.77
CA ASP A 39 -25.39 -15.07 1.34
C ASP A 39 -24.05 -15.00 0.56
N TRP A 40 -23.53 -13.78 0.33
CA TRP A 40 -22.36 -13.49 -0.49
C TRP A 40 -21.51 -12.43 0.22
N ALA A 41 -20.18 -12.60 0.16
CA ALA A 41 -19.23 -11.57 0.51
C ALA A 41 -19.06 -10.62 -0.68
N GLU A 42 -19.09 -9.32 -0.40
CA GLU A 42 -18.93 -8.26 -1.40
C GLU A 42 -17.49 -8.26 -1.95
N SER A 43 -16.53 -8.50 -1.06
CA SER A 43 -15.12 -8.62 -1.40
C SER A 43 -14.46 -9.64 -0.48
N VAL A 44 -13.58 -10.48 -1.03
CA VAL A 44 -12.76 -11.45 -0.31
C VAL A 44 -11.32 -11.30 -0.77
N PHE A 45 -10.43 -11.01 0.17
CA PHE A 45 -9.00 -10.88 -0.05
C PHE A 45 -8.28 -12.11 0.51
N LEU A 46 -7.46 -12.75 -0.31
CA LEU A 46 -6.65 -13.90 0.07
C LEU A 46 -5.20 -13.47 0.29
N TYR A 47 -4.67 -13.65 1.51
CA TYR A 47 -3.25 -13.37 1.79
C TYR A 47 -2.34 -14.37 1.08
N PRO A 48 -1.05 -14.02 0.86
CA PRO A 48 -0.06 -14.91 0.29
C PRO A 48 -0.05 -16.31 0.94
N GLY A 49 0.00 -17.35 0.10
CA GLY A 49 -0.07 -18.75 0.53
C GLY A 49 -1.47 -19.37 0.45
N LEU A 50 -2.51 -18.55 0.25
CA LEU A 50 -3.84 -19.02 -0.14
C LEU A 50 -4.01 -18.98 -1.66
N THR A 51 -4.73 -19.96 -2.19
CA THR A 51 -5.08 -20.01 -3.61
C THR A 51 -6.58 -20.20 -3.71
N ALA A 52 -7.25 -19.35 -4.48
CA ALA A 52 -8.66 -19.52 -4.74
C ALA A 52 -8.91 -20.86 -5.45
N PRO A 53 -9.95 -21.62 -5.04
CA PRO A 53 -10.38 -22.80 -5.77
C PRO A 53 -10.82 -22.44 -7.20
N ASP A 54 -10.39 -23.25 -8.18
CA ASP A 54 -10.78 -23.14 -9.59
C ASP A 54 -12.27 -23.53 -9.77
N THR A 55 -13.17 -22.61 -9.45
CA THR A 55 -14.63 -22.77 -9.48
C THR A 55 -15.30 -21.43 -9.82
N GLU A 56 -16.53 -21.49 -10.36
CA GLU A 56 -17.31 -20.30 -10.75
C GLU A 56 -17.48 -19.26 -9.62
N ALA A 57 -17.43 -19.71 -8.36
CA ALA A 57 -17.55 -18.85 -7.18
C ALA A 57 -16.38 -17.86 -7.00
N TRP A 58 -15.25 -18.11 -7.64
CA TRP A 58 -14.01 -17.32 -7.52
C TRP A 58 -13.57 -16.73 -8.88
N GLU A 59 -14.46 -16.69 -9.88
CA GLU A 59 -14.12 -16.17 -11.22
C GLU A 59 -14.13 -14.63 -11.30
N ASN A 60 -14.82 -13.96 -10.37
CA ASN A 60 -14.92 -12.50 -10.32
C ASN A 60 -13.73 -11.90 -9.58
N GLU A 61 -12.54 -12.13 -10.12
CA GLU A 61 -11.32 -11.42 -9.70
C GLU A 61 -11.51 -9.92 -9.97
N ASP A 62 -11.12 -9.09 -9.01
CA ASP A 62 -11.03 -7.64 -9.22
C ASP A 62 -9.60 -7.30 -9.70
N PRO A 63 -9.35 -7.25 -11.02
CA PRO A 63 -8.03 -6.96 -11.56
C PRO A 63 -7.58 -5.52 -11.31
N TRP A 64 -8.46 -4.67 -10.76
CA TRP A 64 -8.15 -3.28 -10.48
C TRP A 64 -7.35 -3.11 -9.19
N GLU A 65 -7.50 -3.99 -8.21
CA GLU A 65 -6.63 -3.95 -7.03
C GLU A 65 -5.19 -4.36 -7.38
N ASP A 66 -5.00 -5.39 -8.19
CA ASP A 66 -3.67 -5.82 -8.69
C ASP A 66 -2.92 -4.68 -9.41
N TRP A 67 -3.66 -3.79 -10.08
CA TRP A 67 -3.11 -2.61 -10.74
C TRP A 67 -2.86 -1.43 -9.78
N LEU A 68 -3.61 -1.32 -8.68
CA LEU A 68 -3.48 -0.26 -7.67
C LEU A 68 -2.48 -0.60 -6.55
N THR A 69 -2.22 -1.88 -6.27
CA THR A 69 -1.29 -2.38 -5.24
C THR A 69 0.08 -2.77 -5.80
N GLY A 70 0.34 -2.51 -7.09
CA GLY A 70 1.64 -2.79 -7.70
C GLY A 70 1.93 -4.27 -7.96
N GLY A 71 0.91 -5.14 -7.97
CA GLY A 71 1.04 -6.55 -8.35
C GLY A 71 1.75 -7.41 -7.30
N SER A 72 1.47 -7.19 -6.02
CA SER A 72 1.96 -7.97 -4.86
C SER A 72 1.60 -9.47 -4.90
N GLY A 73 0.85 -9.93 -5.92
CA GLY A 73 0.35 -11.30 -6.02
C GLY A 73 -0.82 -11.55 -5.08
N GLU A 74 -1.47 -10.47 -4.65
CA GLU A 74 -2.61 -10.46 -3.75
C GLU A 74 -3.88 -10.36 -4.58
N THR A 75 -4.78 -11.34 -4.44
CA THR A 75 -5.97 -11.42 -5.29
C THR A 75 -7.23 -11.18 -4.46
N THR A 76 -7.98 -10.17 -4.88
CA THR A 76 -9.31 -9.84 -4.36
C THR A 76 -10.37 -10.40 -5.28
N TYR A 77 -11.38 -11.01 -4.69
CA TYR A 77 -12.51 -11.63 -5.37
C TYR A 77 -13.81 -10.95 -4.94
N GLY A 78 -14.56 -10.45 -5.90
CA GLY A 78 -15.87 -9.85 -5.65
C GLY A 78 -16.99 -10.91 -5.68
N ASP A 79 -18.09 -10.63 -4.97
CA ASP A 79 -19.32 -11.44 -5.03
C ASP A 79 -19.11 -12.95 -4.76
N VAL A 80 -18.30 -13.30 -3.76
CA VAL A 80 -18.01 -14.71 -3.43
C VAL A 80 -19.09 -15.27 -2.50
N PRO A 81 -19.76 -16.39 -2.84
CA PRO A 81 -20.73 -17.02 -1.94
C PRO A 81 -20.12 -17.37 -0.58
N VAL A 82 -20.85 -17.13 0.51
CA VAL A 82 -20.40 -17.46 1.87
C VAL A 82 -20.06 -18.95 2.01
N GLU A 83 -20.81 -19.81 1.33
CA GLU A 83 -20.51 -21.26 1.31
C GLU A 83 -19.18 -21.58 0.62
N ALA A 84 -18.78 -20.83 -0.41
CA ALA A 84 -17.48 -21.03 -1.06
C ALA A 84 -16.32 -20.60 -0.14
N VAL A 85 -16.50 -19.50 0.62
CA VAL A 85 -15.55 -19.10 1.68
C VAL A 85 -15.47 -20.17 2.76
N ARG A 86 -16.62 -20.73 3.17
CA ARG A 86 -16.67 -21.82 4.16
C ARG A 86 -15.93 -23.06 3.67
N GLU A 87 -16.10 -23.45 2.42
CA GLU A 87 -15.39 -24.58 1.82
C GLU A 87 -13.87 -24.36 1.83
N LEU A 88 -13.42 -23.15 1.49
CA LEU A 88 -12.00 -22.78 1.59
C LEU A 88 -11.50 -22.93 3.04
N ILE A 89 -12.20 -22.36 4.02
CA ILE A 89 -11.85 -22.49 5.44
C ILE A 89 -11.74 -23.97 5.85
N VAL A 90 -12.68 -24.81 5.43
CA VAL A 90 -12.68 -26.25 5.71
C VAL A 90 -11.50 -26.96 5.06
N ALA A 91 -11.14 -26.60 3.82
CA ALA A 91 -9.99 -27.16 3.12
C ALA A 91 -8.67 -26.86 3.86
N HIS A 92 -8.59 -25.72 4.54
CA HIS A 92 -7.45 -25.31 5.38
C HIS A 92 -7.56 -25.76 6.85
N GLY A 93 -8.39 -26.78 7.13
CA GLY A 93 -8.50 -27.40 8.46
C GLY A 93 -9.47 -26.70 9.42
N GLY A 94 -10.21 -25.69 8.96
CA GLY A 94 -11.15 -24.91 9.74
C GLY A 94 -10.59 -23.55 10.15
N GLU A 95 -11.33 -22.86 11.02
CA GLU A 95 -10.86 -21.61 11.62
C GLU A 95 -9.84 -21.88 12.72
N HIS A 96 -8.86 -20.99 12.85
CA HIS A 96 -7.91 -20.97 13.96
C HIS A 96 -8.63 -20.68 15.29
N GLU A 97 -8.18 -21.29 16.38
CA GLU A 97 -8.77 -21.08 17.71
C GLU A 97 -8.59 -19.64 18.24
N ASN A 98 -7.49 -19.00 17.84
CA ASN A 98 -7.23 -17.59 18.07
C ASN A 98 -7.52 -16.77 16.79
N GLN A 99 -8.56 -15.94 16.85
CA GLN A 99 -8.97 -15.01 15.79
C GLN A 99 -8.45 -13.58 16.02
N GLU A 100 -7.71 -13.34 17.10
CA GLU A 100 -6.97 -12.08 17.21
C GLU A 100 -5.98 -12.02 16.04
N PRO A 101 -5.89 -10.88 15.34
CA PRO A 101 -4.79 -10.67 14.43
C PRO A 101 -3.51 -10.92 15.23
N PRO A 102 -2.49 -11.58 14.64
CA PRO A 102 -1.23 -11.74 15.35
C PRO A 102 -0.83 -10.36 15.87
N ALA A 103 -0.53 -10.25 17.17
CA ALA A 103 0.15 -9.07 17.68
C ALA A 103 1.30 -8.81 16.70
N PRO A 104 1.51 -7.55 16.24
CA PRO A 104 2.59 -7.25 15.31
C PRO A 104 3.81 -7.94 15.88
N ALA A 105 4.29 -8.95 15.16
CA ALA A 105 5.16 -9.94 15.75
C ALA A 105 6.32 -9.16 16.36
N ALA A 106 6.50 -9.29 17.67
CA ALA A 106 7.77 -8.95 18.26
C ALA A 106 8.78 -9.83 17.49
N GLU A 107 9.52 -9.19 16.60
CA GLU A 107 10.42 -9.81 15.64
C GLU A 107 11.28 -10.84 16.38
N GLY A 108 11.09 -12.11 16.05
CA GLY A 108 11.62 -13.19 16.88
C GLY A 108 11.37 -14.59 16.32
N GLU A 109 12.10 -14.91 15.26
CA GLU A 109 12.59 -16.25 14.90
C GLU A 109 11.54 -17.32 14.49
N THR A 110 11.39 -17.54 13.18
CA THR A 110 12.05 -18.66 12.47
C THR A 110 11.51 -18.79 11.05
N GLY A 111 12.38 -18.55 10.06
CA GLY A 111 12.07 -18.71 8.64
C GLY A 111 12.83 -17.66 7.83
N THR A 112 13.92 -18.06 7.20
CA THR A 112 14.64 -17.24 6.22
C THR A 112 13.76 -17.06 4.98
N ASP A 113 12.83 -16.13 5.07
CA ASP A 113 12.38 -15.31 3.94
C ASP A 113 12.63 -13.88 4.41
N ALA A 114 13.67 -13.25 3.87
CA ALA A 114 13.95 -11.86 4.19
C ALA A 114 12.75 -11.05 3.70
N ALA A 115 12.19 -10.17 4.55
CA ALA A 115 11.35 -9.09 4.06
C ALA A 115 12.04 -8.47 2.83
N PRO A 116 11.31 -8.13 1.75
CA PRO A 116 11.91 -7.49 0.59
C PRO A 116 12.77 -6.33 1.10
N ASP A 117 14.07 -6.40 0.79
CA ASP A 117 14.99 -5.33 1.14
C ASP A 117 14.66 -4.17 0.19
N VAL A 118 13.73 -3.31 0.63
CA VAL A 118 13.22 -2.17 -0.14
C VAL A 118 14.37 -1.40 -0.79
N LEU A 119 15.49 -1.21 -0.06
CA LEU A 119 16.67 -0.52 -0.56
C LEU A 119 17.37 -1.25 -1.73
N SER A 120 17.33 -2.58 -1.75
CA SER A 120 17.79 -3.39 -2.89
C SER A 120 16.82 -3.29 -4.08
N GLU A 121 15.51 -3.28 -3.84
CA GLU A 121 14.48 -3.21 -4.90
C GLU A 121 14.42 -1.84 -5.61
N ILE A 122 14.87 -0.78 -4.92
CA ILE A 122 14.97 0.58 -5.47
C ILE A 122 16.40 1.00 -5.82
N ALA A 123 17.37 0.10 -5.72
CA ALA A 123 18.79 0.43 -5.92
C ALA A 123 19.08 1.04 -7.30
N ASP A 124 18.29 0.71 -8.32
CA ASP A 124 18.41 1.24 -9.69
C ASP A 124 17.94 2.70 -9.83
N LEU A 125 17.33 3.27 -8.80
CA LEU A 125 16.93 4.68 -8.75
C LEU A 125 18.11 5.62 -8.40
N HIS A 126 19.25 5.07 -8.00
CA HIS A 126 20.46 5.85 -7.78
C HIS A 126 20.83 6.69 -9.01
N GLY A 127 21.05 7.99 -8.82
CA GLY A 127 21.45 8.89 -9.90
C GLY A 127 20.37 9.22 -10.93
N ARG A 128 19.11 8.79 -10.76
CA ARG A 128 18.04 9.10 -11.72
C ARG A 128 17.78 10.60 -11.92
N PHE A 129 18.18 11.42 -10.95
CA PHE A 129 18.07 12.87 -10.94
C PHE A 129 19.43 13.57 -11.13
N GLU A 130 20.47 12.89 -11.61
CA GLU A 130 21.80 13.47 -11.87
C GLU A 130 21.73 14.70 -12.79
N ASP A 131 20.94 14.61 -13.86
CA ASP A 131 20.73 15.69 -14.84
C ASP A 131 19.55 16.62 -14.48
N GLY A 132 19.01 16.51 -13.26
CA GLY A 132 17.76 17.12 -12.84
C GLY A 132 16.54 16.23 -13.09
N TYR A 133 15.36 16.78 -12.85
CA TYR A 133 14.10 16.03 -12.91
C TYR A 133 12.93 16.89 -13.40
N SER A 134 11.95 16.23 -14.00
CA SER A 134 10.64 16.79 -14.36
C SER A 134 9.56 16.26 -13.42
N ALA A 135 8.36 16.84 -13.44
CA ALA A 135 7.20 16.33 -12.70
C ALA A 135 6.87 14.86 -13.04
N ASP A 136 6.98 14.46 -14.31
CA ASP A 136 6.82 13.06 -14.72
C ASP A 136 7.91 12.14 -14.15
N GLY A 137 9.15 12.65 -14.10
CA GLY A 137 10.28 11.95 -13.48
C GLY A 137 10.07 11.76 -11.99
N ILE A 138 9.61 12.79 -11.29
CA ILE A 138 9.20 12.71 -9.88
C ILE A 138 8.13 11.63 -9.69
N ARG A 139 7.04 11.70 -10.46
CA ARG A 139 5.94 10.75 -10.33
C ARG A 139 6.41 9.31 -10.51
N THR A 140 7.27 9.06 -11.50
CA THR A 140 7.78 7.72 -11.78
C THR A 140 8.67 7.21 -10.64
N VAL A 141 9.59 8.04 -10.14
CA VAL A 141 10.56 7.63 -9.11
C VAL A 141 9.90 7.52 -7.74
N PHE A 142 9.06 8.47 -7.35
CA PHE A 142 8.42 8.48 -6.04
C PHE A 142 7.30 7.42 -5.96
N GLY A 143 6.56 7.22 -7.05
CA GLY A 143 5.62 6.10 -7.15
C GLY A 143 6.35 4.78 -6.95
N ARG A 144 7.48 4.56 -7.65
CA ARG A 144 8.29 3.35 -7.48
C ARG A 144 8.80 3.14 -6.05
N ILE A 145 9.22 4.21 -5.36
CA ILE A 145 9.65 4.11 -3.96
C ILE A 145 8.49 3.68 -3.07
N TYR A 146 7.30 4.25 -3.28
CA TYR A 146 6.11 3.92 -2.51
C TYR A 146 5.62 2.49 -2.78
N ASP A 147 5.58 2.09 -4.05
CA ASP A 147 5.17 0.74 -4.47
C ASP A 147 6.03 -0.36 -3.83
N GLU A 148 7.31 -0.07 -3.58
CA GLU A 148 8.25 -0.99 -2.93
C GLU A 148 8.21 -0.91 -1.38
N GLY A 149 7.24 -0.19 -0.80
CA GLY A 149 7.05 -0.08 0.65
C GLY A 149 7.86 1.05 1.31
N GLY A 150 8.37 1.99 0.53
CA GLY A 150 8.94 3.25 1.02
C GLY A 150 7.89 4.29 1.43
N PRO A 151 8.30 5.41 2.04
CA PRO A 151 7.38 6.47 2.41
C PRO A 151 6.77 7.13 1.17
N TYR A 152 5.55 7.66 1.29
CA TYR A 152 4.94 8.46 0.23
C TYR A 152 5.65 9.82 0.13
N LEU A 153 6.54 9.94 -0.85
CA LEU A 153 7.31 11.16 -1.08
C LEU A 153 6.58 12.10 -2.03
N VAL A 154 6.75 13.41 -1.84
CA VAL A 154 6.17 14.45 -2.68
C VAL A 154 7.19 15.55 -2.96
N CYS A 155 7.10 16.14 -4.16
CA CYS A 155 7.94 17.24 -4.61
C CYS A 155 7.11 18.53 -4.61
N VAL A 156 7.56 19.51 -3.83
CA VAL A 156 6.94 20.82 -3.76
C VAL A 156 7.76 21.80 -4.58
N TRP A 157 7.18 22.23 -5.70
CA TRP A 157 7.76 23.17 -6.66
C TRP A 157 7.46 24.62 -6.27
N GLU A 158 8.34 25.53 -6.70
CA GLU A 158 8.17 26.96 -6.48
C GLU A 158 6.89 27.50 -7.17
N TYR A 159 6.61 27.03 -8.38
CA TYR A 159 5.42 27.42 -9.14
C TYR A 159 4.96 26.33 -10.12
N ALA A 160 3.71 26.45 -10.56
CA ALA A 160 3.17 25.79 -11.75
C ALA A 160 2.63 26.86 -12.73
N ASP A 161 2.82 26.65 -14.02
CA ASP A 161 2.30 27.50 -15.11
C ASP A 161 1.69 26.66 -16.24
N GLU A 162 1.35 27.27 -17.38
CA GLU A 162 0.76 26.57 -18.53
C GLU A 162 1.65 25.47 -19.14
N TYR A 163 2.95 25.47 -18.83
CA TYR A 163 3.93 24.48 -19.28
C TYR A 163 4.23 23.41 -18.22
N GLY A 164 3.67 23.53 -17.01
CA GLY A 164 3.80 22.58 -15.92
C GLY A 164 4.52 23.14 -14.69
N PHE A 165 5.11 22.26 -13.89
CA PHE A 165 5.81 22.60 -12.66
C PHE A 165 7.22 23.13 -12.93
N GLY A 166 7.67 24.12 -12.14
CA GLY A 166 8.99 24.72 -12.33
C GLY A 166 9.52 25.52 -11.15
N GLY A 167 10.75 25.99 -11.32
CA GLY A 167 11.52 26.70 -10.30
C GLY A 167 12.28 25.78 -9.36
N ASN A 168 12.61 26.27 -8.17
CA ASN A 168 13.23 25.43 -7.14
C ASN A 168 12.21 24.44 -6.58
N SER A 169 12.71 23.32 -6.07
CA SER A 169 11.88 22.26 -5.53
C SER A 169 12.48 21.66 -4.27
N GLU A 170 11.61 21.17 -3.40
CA GLU A 170 11.96 20.51 -2.15
C GLU A 170 11.17 19.22 -2.01
N PHE A 171 11.77 18.20 -1.38
CA PHE A 171 11.14 16.90 -1.18
C PHE A 171 10.62 16.79 0.26
N TYR A 172 9.43 16.22 0.39
CA TYR A 172 8.77 15.96 1.66
C TYR A 172 8.21 14.54 1.64
N ALA A 173 7.90 14.02 2.82
CA ALA A 173 7.04 12.85 2.97
C ALA A 173 5.66 13.32 3.38
N GLU A 174 4.62 12.70 2.85
CA GLU A 174 3.22 13.01 3.18
C GLU A 174 2.63 11.84 3.99
N GLY A 175 2.01 12.16 5.13
CA GLY A 175 1.26 11.21 5.93
C GLY A 175 -0.18 11.05 5.44
N GLU A 176 -0.90 10.06 5.98
CA GLU A 176 -2.27 9.73 5.57
C GLU A 176 -3.27 10.89 5.74
N ASP A 177 -3.02 11.79 6.69
CA ASP A 177 -3.84 12.98 6.96
C ASP A 177 -3.47 14.20 6.09
N GLY A 178 -2.49 14.06 5.17
CA GLY A 178 -1.96 15.14 4.33
C GLY A 178 -0.89 16.01 5.02
N ASP A 179 -0.47 15.62 6.24
CA ASP A 179 0.61 16.29 6.96
C ASP A 179 1.96 16.06 6.26
N LEU A 180 2.76 17.11 6.09
CA LEU A 180 4.10 17.00 5.53
C LEU A 180 5.17 16.82 6.60
N PHE A 181 6.18 16.02 6.25
CA PHE A 181 7.36 15.77 7.04
C PHE A 181 8.61 16.10 6.24
N GLU A 182 9.60 16.66 6.93
CA GLU A 182 10.94 16.84 6.39
C GLU A 182 11.53 15.49 5.99
N VAL A 183 12.30 15.50 4.91
CA VAL A 183 12.97 14.32 4.40
C VAL A 183 14.48 14.49 4.54
N GLN A 184 15.18 13.42 4.93
CA GLN A 184 16.62 13.45 5.07
C GLN A 184 17.28 13.82 3.72
N PRO A 185 18.30 14.71 3.70
CA PRO A 185 18.98 15.11 2.47
C PRO A 185 19.66 13.95 1.72
N ASP A 186 19.88 12.82 2.39
CA ASP A 186 20.56 11.64 1.85
C ASP A 186 19.79 11.03 0.68
N ILE A 187 18.45 11.06 0.70
CA ILE A 187 17.65 10.58 -0.43
C ILE A 187 17.86 11.46 -1.65
N HIS A 188 17.79 12.79 -1.48
CA HIS A 188 18.03 13.72 -2.58
C HIS A 188 19.46 13.53 -3.14
N ARG A 189 20.46 13.38 -2.26
CA ARG A 189 21.84 13.13 -2.67
C ARG A 189 22.00 11.79 -3.40
N TRP A 190 21.30 10.76 -2.96
CA TRP A 190 21.33 9.46 -3.61
C TRP A 190 20.63 9.46 -4.98
N LEU A 191 19.44 10.05 -5.07
CA LEU A 191 18.72 10.21 -6.33
C LEU A 191 19.50 11.08 -7.32
N SER A 192 20.27 12.07 -6.85
CA SER A 192 21.14 12.89 -7.69
C SER A 192 22.52 12.29 -7.96
N GLY A 193 22.82 11.08 -7.47
CA GLY A 193 24.10 10.41 -7.67
C GLY A 193 25.27 11.01 -6.87
N GLN A 194 24.99 11.94 -5.96
CA GLN A 194 25.98 12.57 -5.08
C GLN A 194 26.36 11.68 -3.89
N GLN A 195 25.58 10.63 -3.62
CA GLN A 195 25.80 9.68 -2.54
C GLN A 195 25.41 8.27 -2.99
N GLU A 196 26.27 7.30 -2.74
CA GLU A 196 26.09 5.92 -3.22
C GLU A 196 24.93 5.18 -2.55
N THR A 197 24.55 5.56 -1.33
CA THR A 197 23.48 4.92 -0.55
C THR A 197 22.51 5.96 0.02
N PRO A 198 21.20 5.70 0.06
CA PRO A 198 20.23 6.69 0.56
C PRO A 198 20.13 6.77 2.09
N GLY A 199 20.95 6.00 2.82
CA GLY A 199 20.78 5.77 4.25
C GLY A 199 19.63 4.78 4.55
N PRO A 200 19.46 4.40 5.82
CA PRO A 200 18.38 3.50 6.23
C PRO A 200 16.99 4.09 5.97
N LEU A 201 16.04 3.28 5.50
CA LEU A 201 14.69 3.73 5.13
C LEU A 201 13.94 4.36 6.31
N ASP A 202 14.14 3.83 7.53
CA ASP A 202 13.51 4.31 8.76
C ASP A 202 14.02 5.69 9.22
N THR A 203 15.09 6.22 8.61
CA THR A 203 15.62 7.56 8.88
C THR A 203 15.21 8.60 7.85
N TRP A 204 14.48 8.20 6.81
CA TRP A 204 14.12 9.08 5.70
C TRP A 204 13.13 10.16 6.12
N VAL A 205 12.10 9.78 6.89
CA VAL A 205 11.08 10.71 7.39
C VAL A 205 11.54 11.30 8.71
N CYS A 206 11.66 12.63 8.75
CA CYS A 206 12.22 13.37 9.87
C CYS A 206 11.11 14.06 10.70
N ALA A 207 11.25 15.36 10.96
CA ALA A 207 10.29 16.11 11.76
C ALA A 207 9.09 16.58 10.92
N PRO A 208 7.89 16.74 11.51
CA PRO A 208 6.76 17.36 10.82
C PRO A 208 7.07 18.81 10.44
N VAL A 209 6.63 19.21 9.25
CA VAL A 209 6.69 20.59 8.77
C VAL A 209 5.68 21.42 9.57
N THR A 210 6.13 22.53 10.13
CA THR A 210 5.30 23.38 11.01
C THR A 210 4.72 24.62 10.30
N GLU A 211 5.16 24.88 9.08
CA GLU A 211 4.65 25.96 8.24
C GLU A 211 3.37 25.54 7.52
N PRO A 212 2.45 26.46 7.18
CA PRO A 212 1.23 26.11 6.45
C PRO A 212 1.55 25.52 5.06
N THR A 213 1.01 24.34 4.79
CA THR A 213 1.24 23.55 3.57
C THR A 213 0.00 23.52 2.67
N GLU A 214 -0.61 24.69 2.43
CA GLU A 214 -1.71 24.80 1.44
C GLU A 214 -1.11 25.07 0.05
N PHE A 215 -1.26 24.10 -0.86
CA PHE A 215 -0.78 24.22 -2.23
C PHE A 215 -1.92 24.56 -3.19
N PRO A 216 -1.84 25.67 -3.94
CA PRO A 216 -2.88 26.04 -4.91
C PRO A 216 -2.96 25.11 -6.13
N VAL A 217 -1.88 24.37 -6.43
CA VAL A 217 -1.83 23.44 -7.57
C VAL A 217 -1.24 22.11 -7.13
N SER A 218 -1.89 21.02 -7.53
CA SER A 218 -1.46 19.63 -7.35
C SER A 218 -1.70 18.87 -8.65
N ASP A 219 -0.92 17.83 -8.91
CA ASP A 219 -1.22 16.83 -9.94
C ASP A 219 -2.04 15.64 -9.42
N ASP A 220 -2.57 15.72 -8.19
CA ASP A 220 -3.23 14.66 -7.43
C ASP A 220 -2.33 13.45 -7.13
N PHE A 221 -1.00 13.60 -7.30
CA PHE A 221 0.00 12.60 -6.99
C PHE A 221 1.19 13.24 -6.25
N HIS A 222 2.39 13.07 -6.77
CA HIS A 222 3.64 13.41 -6.09
C HIS A 222 4.09 14.87 -6.34
N ASN A 223 3.32 15.71 -7.02
CA ASN A 223 3.74 17.08 -7.34
C ASN A 223 2.75 18.12 -6.81
N TYR A 224 3.29 19.07 -6.05
CA TYR A 224 2.58 20.26 -5.57
C TYR A 224 3.31 21.53 -5.98
N ALA A 225 2.62 22.65 -6.11
CA ALA A 225 3.26 23.95 -6.32
C ALA A 225 2.84 24.97 -5.27
N ARG A 226 3.79 25.78 -4.80
CA ARG A 226 3.54 26.89 -3.87
C ARG A 226 2.76 28.05 -4.49
N THR A 227 2.87 28.22 -5.81
CA THR A 227 2.26 29.33 -6.54
C THR A 227 1.65 28.86 -7.85
N ASP A 228 0.44 29.33 -8.17
CA ASP A 228 -0.18 29.21 -9.49
C ASP A 228 0.19 30.44 -10.34
N ARG A 229 0.83 30.22 -11.50
CA ARG A 229 1.17 31.22 -12.51
C ARG A 229 0.44 30.98 -13.84
N THR A 230 -0.61 30.17 -13.81
CA THR A 230 -1.46 29.87 -14.98
C THR A 230 -2.33 31.08 -15.31
N GLY A 231 -1.72 32.17 -15.77
CA GLY A 231 -2.42 33.42 -16.08
C GLY A 231 -1.59 34.71 -16.04
N ASP A 232 -0.30 34.65 -15.69
CA ASP A 232 0.63 35.80 -15.73
C ASP A 232 1.19 36.10 -17.13
#